data_AF-A0A7R9IQL7-F1
#
_entry.id   AF-A0A7R9IQL7-F1
#
_cell.length_a   1.000
_cell.length_b   1.000
_cell.length_c   1.000
_cell.angle_alpha   90.00
_cell.angle_beta   90.00
_cell.angle_gamma   90.00
#
_symmetry.space_group_name_H-M   'P 1'
#
loop_
_entity.id
_entity.type
_entity.pdbx_description
1 polymer ?
#
loop_
_entity_poly.entity_id
_entity_poly.type
_entity_poly.pdbx_seq_one_letter_code
_entity_poly.pdbx_strand_id
1 'polypeptide(L)' 'MKAMEIKVRMVETDGLLWGASKLVPLAYGIHKLQISCVVEDDKVSVDWLQETIEAIEEYVQSVDIAAFNKV' A
#
# COMPACT_ATOMS: atom_id res chain seq x y z
N MET A 1 -0.01 -0.15 13.92
CA MET A 1 0.22 0.61 12.68
C MET A 1 1.65 0.59 12.16
N LYS A 2 2.69 0.91 12.96
CA LYS A 2 4.08 0.85 12.45
C LYS A 2 4.49 -0.52 11.88
N ALA A 3 4.08 -1.61 12.52
CA ALA A 3 4.35 -2.96 12.03
C ALA A 3 3.70 -3.23 10.64
N MET A 4 2.46 -2.80 10.44
CA MET A 4 1.77 -2.91 9.15
C MET A 4 2.52 -2.15 8.05
N GLU A 5 2.94 -0.91 8.34
CA GLU A 5 3.73 -0.13 7.37
C GLU A 5 5.05 -0.81 7.02
N ILE A 6 5.77 -1.35 8.01
CA ILE A 6 7.02 -2.09 7.77
C ILE A 6 6.77 -3.28 6.85
N LYS A 7 5.72 -4.05 7.10
CA LYS A 7 5.35 -5.22 6.29
C LYS A 7 4.96 -4.83 4.86
N VAL A 8 4.21 -3.75 4.68
CA VAL A 8 3.88 -3.22 3.33
C VAL A 8 5.14 -2.77 2.60
N ARG A 9 6.04 -2.04 3.28
CA ARG A 9 7.31 -1.58 2.69
C ARG A 9 8.29 -2.71 2.35
N MET A 10 8.15 -3.89 2.97
CA MET A 10 8.95 -5.09 2.62
C MET A 10 8.55 -5.70 1.28
N VAL A 11 7.41 -5.31 0.71
CA VAL A 11 7.06 -5.68 -0.67
C VAL A 11 7.97 -4.88 -1.60
N GLU A 12 8.96 -5.55 -2.18
CA GLU A 12 9.95 -4.98 -3.08
C GLU A 12 9.98 -5.75 -4.40
N THR A 13 9.95 -5.03 -5.51
CA THR A 13 10.10 -5.58 -6.87
C THR A 13 10.72 -4.52 -7.78
N ASP A 14 11.27 -4.92 -8.92
CA ASP A 14 11.78 -3.98 -9.93
C ASP A 14 10.64 -3.11 -10.46
N GLY A 15 10.85 -1.79 -10.51
CA GLY A 15 9.84 -0.82 -10.91
C GLY A 15 8.81 -0.42 -9.84
N LEU A 16 8.97 -0.82 -8.57
CA LEU A 16 8.14 -0.35 -7.45
C LEU A 16 8.95 0.54 -6.51
N LEU A 17 8.45 1.75 -6.23
CA LEU A 17 9.09 2.69 -5.31
C LEU A 17 8.09 3.22 -4.29
N TRP A 18 8.35 2.94 -3.00
CA TRP A 18 7.51 3.42 -1.90
C TRP A 18 7.77 4.88 -1.57
N GLY A 19 6.69 5.64 -1.41
CA GLY A 19 6.72 7.05 -1.07
C GLY A 19 6.36 7.35 0.39
N ALA A 20 5.76 8.52 0.57
CA ALA A 20 5.32 9.01 1.87
C ALA A 20 4.09 8.22 2.36
N SER A 21 4.02 8.03 3.67
CA SER A 21 2.91 7.38 4.36
C SER A 21 2.35 8.30 5.43
N LYS A 22 1.06 8.14 5.73
CA LYS A 22 0.40 8.78 6.87
C LYS A 22 -0.74 7.90 7.39
N LEU A 23 -1.08 8.11 8.65
CA LEU A 23 -2.29 7.52 9.23
C LEU A 23 -3.45 8.48 9.05
N VAL A 24 -4.54 7.98 8.47
CA VAL A 24 -5.75 8.75 8.23
C VAL A 24 -6.87 8.19 9.12
N PRO A 25 -7.53 9.02 9.94
CA PRO A 25 -8.71 8.59 10.70
C PRO A 25 -9.83 8.14 9.76
N LEU A 26 -10.49 7.02 10.08
CA LEU A 26 -11.65 6.53 9.34
C LEU A 26 -12.94 6.79 10.14
N ALA A 27 -13.14 6.06 11.24
CA ALA A 27 -14.26 6.20 12.17
C ALA A 27 -13.99 5.41 13.47
N TYR A 28 -14.70 5.73 14.56
CA TYR A 28 -14.67 4.94 15.82
C TYR A 28 -13.26 4.69 16.39
N GLY A 29 -12.34 5.64 16.22
CA GLY A 29 -10.94 5.49 16.67
C GLY A 29 -10.06 4.61 15.76
N ILE A 30 -10.63 4.03 14.70
CA ILE A 30 -9.89 3.25 13.69
C ILE A 30 -9.20 4.21 12.74
N HIS A 31 -7.95 3.89 12.44
CA HIS A 31 -7.13 4.59 11.45
C HIS A 31 -6.83 3.64 10.30
N LYS A 32 -6.64 4.19 9.11
CA LYS A 32 -6.06 3.46 7.97
C LYS A 32 -4.67 3.99 7.65
N LEU A 33 -3.82 3.12 7.11
CA LEU A 33 -2.55 3.54 6.51
C LEU A 33 -2.83 4.02 5.09
N GLN A 34 -2.44 5.25 4.79
CA GLN A 34 -2.38 5.75 3.43
C GLN A 34 -0.91 5.90 3.06
N ILE A 35 -0.48 5.18 2.03
CA ILE A 35 0.90 5.18 1.53
C ILE A 35 0.88 5.42 0.03
N SER A 36 1.78 6.26 -0.46
CA SER A 36 1.99 6.42 -1.90
C SER A 36 3.06 5.46 -2.41
N CYS A 37 2.94 5.06 -3.66
CA CYS A 37 3.98 4.36 -4.40
C CYS A 37 4.02 4.88 -5.84
N VAL A 38 5.16 4.70 -6.49
CA VAL A 38 5.34 4.88 -7.93
C VAL A 38 5.61 3.52 -8.52
N VAL A 39 4.92 3.21 -9.61
CA VAL A 39 5.04 1.94 -10.32
C VAL A 39 5.43 2.20 -11.77
N GLU A 40 6.33 1.38 -12.31
CA GLU A 40 6.59 1.30 -13.74
C GLU A 40 5.51 0.43 -14.41
N ASP A 41 4.66 1.05 -15.24
CA ASP A 41 3.49 0.39 -15.87
C ASP A 41 3.86 -0.91 -16.62
N ASP A 42 5.04 -0.97 -17.25
CA ASP A 42 5.51 -2.13 -18.02
C ASP A 42 6.00 -3.30 -17.14
N LYS A 43 6.17 -3.08 -15.83
CA LYS A 43 6.79 -4.06 -14.92
C LYS A 43 5.92 -4.46 -13.75
N VAL A 44 5.13 -3.53 -13.22
CA VAL A 44 4.36 -3.74 -11.98
C VAL A 44 2.89 -3.57 -12.26
N SER A 45 2.14 -4.66 -12.12
CA SER A 45 0.68 -4.60 -12.13
C SER A 45 0.15 -4.07 -10.79
N VAL A 46 -0.79 -3.12 -10.85
CA VAL A 46 -1.47 -2.60 -9.65
C VAL A 46 -2.29 -3.70 -8.98
N ASP A 47 -2.92 -4.59 -9.74
CA ASP A 47 -3.69 -5.71 -9.21
C ASP A 47 -2.80 -6.66 -8.40
N TRP A 48 -1.63 -7.02 -8.95
CA TRP A 48 -0.63 -7.83 -8.25
C TRP A 48 -0.16 -7.16 -6.95
N LEU A 49 0.06 -5.85 -6.98
CA LEU A 49 0.48 -5.11 -5.79
C LEU A 49 -0.61 -5.13 -4.70
N GLN A 50 -1.88 -4.97 -5.07
CA GLN A 50 -3.00 -5.06 -4.12
C GLN A 50 -3.09 -6.47 -3.51
N GLU A 51 -3.10 -7.52 -4.34
CA GLU A 51 -3.17 -8.92 -3.88
C GLU A 51 -1.99 -9.27 -2.96
N THR A 52 -0.79 -8.81 -3.30
CA THR A 52 0.42 -9.06 -2.49
C THR A 52 0.33 -8.41 -1.11
N ILE A 53 -0.27 -7.22 -1.02
CA ILE A 53 -0.46 -6.52 0.25
C ILE A 53 -1.61 -7.15 1.05
N GLU A 54 -2.70 -7.55 0.40
CA GLU A 54 -3.83 -8.22 1.05
C GLU A 54 -3.45 -9.60 1.60
N ALA A 55 -2.49 -10.28 1.00
CA ALA A 55 -1.93 -11.53 1.51
C ALA A 55 -1.24 -11.39 2.90
N ILE A 56 -1.02 -10.16 3.38
CA ILE A 56 -0.53 -9.88 4.74
C ILE A 56 -1.71 -9.93 5.73
N GLU A 57 -2.41 -11.06 5.80
CA GLU A 57 -3.69 -11.25 6.49
C GLU A 57 -3.66 -10.91 7.99
N GLU A 58 -2.49 -10.99 8.64
CA GLU A 58 -2.31 -10.62 10.06
C GLU A 58 -2.46 -9.10 10.29
N TYR A 59 -2.19 -8.28 9.27
CA TYR A 59 -2.14 -6.82 9.40
C TYR A 59 -3.11 -6.08 8.48
N VAL A 60 -3.46 -6.65 7.33
CA VAL A 60 -4.23 -5.99 6.27
C VAL A 60 -5.61 -6.65 6.15
N GLN A 61 -6.67 -5.84 6.26
CA GLN A 61 -8.06 -6.31 6.14
C GLN A 61 -8.62 -6.11 4.73
N SER A 62 -8.15 -5.10 4.00
CA SER A 62 -8.45 -4.81 2.60
C SER A 62 -7.51 -3.70 2.08
N VAL A 63 -7.37 -3.59 0.76
CA VAL A 63 -6.59 -2.52 0.11
C VAL A 63 -7.43 -1.78 -0.93
N ASP A 64 -7.52 -0.46 -0.78
CA ASP A 64 -8.21 0.42 -1.72
C ASP A 64 -7.28 1.46 -2.34
N ILE A 65 -7.49 1.77 -3.62
CA ILE A 65 -6.79 2.85 -4.31
C ILE A 65 -7.42 4.19 -3.91
N ALA A 66 -6.69 5.00 -3.14
CA ALA A 66 -7.17 6.30 -2.70
C ALA A 66 -7.14 7.37 -3.81
N ALA A 67 -6.15 7.30 -4.70
CA ALA A 67 -5.99 8.17 -5.87
C ALA A 67 -4.99 7.52 -6.84
N PHE A 68 -5.15 7.77 -8.14
CA PHE A 68 -4.26 7.29 -9.19
C PHE A 68 -3.93 8.43 -10.15
N ASN A 69 -2.63 8.69 -10.37
CA ASN A 69 -2.14 9.74 -11.25
C ASN A 69 -1.02 9.17 -12.14
N LYS A 70 -0.95 9.62 -13.39
CA LYS A 70 0.22 9.38 -14.25
C LYS A 70 1.29 10.43 -13.98
N VAL A 71 2.54 10.00 -13.97
CA VAL A 71 3.75 10.83 -13.79
C VAL A 71 4.70 10.68 -14.96
#